data_AF-D5UZ48-F1
#
_entry.id   AF-D5UZ48-F1
#
_cell.length_a   1.000
_cell.length_b   1.000
_cell.length_c   1.000
_cell.angle_alpha   90.00
_cell.angle_beta   90.00
_cell.angle_gamma   90.00
#
_symmetry.space_group_name_H-M   'P 1'
#
loop_
_entity.id
_entity.type
_entity.pdbx_description
1 polymer ?
#
loop_
_entity_poly.entity_id
_entity_poly.type
_entity_poly.pdbx_seq_one_letter_code
_entity_poly.pdbx_strand_id
1 'polypeptide(L)'
;MNSKNLGPAEHASSDPETLVLTPQWSAAQKICFRLLFTLGSGLLILVIYSNAGLAPILRITGVQWVVSQIGSYVSRGDSVAIGTGSDQAWQWYMLLGWAILAVIITAAWTALDRSHQNYRGLAGLLHVFTRVGLALSLIIYGLAKVLPTQMGYMALPAYQLQLVGDTSLFHTLWGFMGASTPYSVAVGLVELVSGILLLCRRTWLFGATLAIIATVQVLLLNLFYDVPVKIVASALTIAAFVVLAPGWRNLWYALTNQPGVPPLTLWPASGSGRAGISVVGTIVKWLAASLIIINHGTAGAIGLYILHTPRSDLDGVWSANEFTINGSPARVEDRPWTNMSITLRGSDTNPALAPASKRYDTLVSQDSTGHTVAWRLEQTGVELNLRAGGNGPRVKITTNQVSHDLLYISGTIGGNKIEGKYVRRAMQRENSIRLVQPDAQNSSR
;
A
#
# COMPACT_ATOMS: atom_id res chain seq x y z
N MET A 1 -53.53 5.00 81.85
CA MET A 1 -52.19 4.53 81.41
C MET A 1 -52.15 4.68 79.90
N ASN A 2 -51.39 5.68 79.43
CA ASN A 2 -51.36 6.18 78.05
C ASN A 2 -50.42 5.34 77.16
N SER A 3 -50.90 4.87 76.00
CA SER A 3 -50.04 4.51 74.87
C SER A 3 -49.87 5.73 73.95
N LYS A 4 -48.61 6.04 73.63
CA LYS A 4 -48.17 7.20 72.86
C LYS A 4 -48.21 6.92 71.35
N ASN A 5 -48.64 7.96 70.63
CA ASN A 5 -48.45 8.22 69.20
C ASN A 5 -47.00 7.98 68.73
N LEU A 6 -46.86 7.40 67.53
CA LEU A 6 -45.63 7.40 66.75
C LEU A 6 -45.92 7.89 65.33
N GLY A 7 -45.28 9.01 65.01
CA GLY A 7 -45.01 9.55 63.68
C GLY A 7 -44.30 10.90 63.87
N PRO A 8 -43.56 11.46 62.91
CA PRO A 8 -42.79 10.86 61.80
C PRO A 8 -41.29 11.28 61.87
N ALA A 9 -40.40 10.62 61.14
CA ALA A 9 -39.07 11.15 60.85
C ALA A 9 -38.64 10.74 59.43
N GLU A 10 -39.12 11.50 58.47
CA GLU A 10 -38.67 11.52 57.09
C GLU A 10 -37.33 12.29 57.04
N HIS A 11 -36.21 11.56 57.00
CA HIS A 11 -34.92 12.13 56.64
C HIS A 11 -34.64 11.82 55.17
N ALA A 12 -35.19 12.65 54.30
CA ALA A 12 -34.72 12.78 52.92
C ALA A 12 -33.35 13.50 52.94
N SER A 13 -32.26 12.73 52.86
CA SER A 13 -30.96 13.26 52.48
C SER A 13 -30.98 13.52 50.97
N SER A 14 -31.15 14.78 50.61
CA SER A 14 -30.92 15.27 49.24
C SER A 14 -29.45 15.63 49.12
N ASP A 15 -28.62 14.66 48.74
CA ASP A 15 -27.31 15.00 48.17
C ASP A 15 -27.57 15.75 46.85
N PRO A 16 -27.07 16.99 46.68
CA PRO A 16 -27.15 17.65 45.40
C PRO A 16 -26.26 16.87 44.43
N GLU A 17 -26.89 16.17 43.47
CA GLU A 17 -26.25 15.79 42.22
C GLU A 17 -25.48 17.01 41.72
N THR A 18 -24.15 17.00 41.89
CA THR A 18 -23.28 17.95 41.23
C THR A 18 -23.47 17.74 39.74
N LEU A 19 -24.36 18.53 39.15
CA LEU A 19 -24.51 18.68 37.71
C LEU A 19 -23.14 19.08 37.18
N VAL A 20 -22.35 18.09 36.76
CA VAL A 20 -21.11 18.33 36.04
C VAL A 20 -21.53 18.92 34.71
N LEU A 21 -21.65 20.25 34.67
CA LEU A 21 -21.93 21.02 33.46
C LEU A 21 -20.87 20.63 32.44
N THR A 22 -21.26 19.89 31.40
CA THR A 22 -20.32 19.52 30.34
C THR A 22 -19.82 20.81 29.71
N PRO A 23 -18.50 21.07 29.69
CA PRO A 23 -17.99 22.38 29.27
C PRO A 23 -18.40 22.67 27.82
N GLN A 24 -19.05 23.82 27.63
CA GLN A 24 -19.54 24.27 26.33
C GLN A 24 -18.37 24.69 25.45
N TRP A 25 -18.47 24.40 24.14
CA TRP A 25 -17.45 24.82 23.20
C TRP A 25 -17.65 26.28 22.79
N SER A 26 -16.57 27.03 22.68
CA SER A 26 -16.58 28.36 22.05
C SER A 26 -16.99 28.27 20.58
N ALA A 27 -17.46 29.38 20.00
CA ALA A 27 -17.80 29.43 18.58
C ALA A 27 -16.62 29.02 17.67
N ALA A 28 -15.41 29.47 18.01
CA ALA A 28 -14.19 29.10 17.29
C ALA A 28 -13.91 27.59 17.34
N GLN A 29 -14.08 26.96 18.51
CA GLN A 29 -13.93 25.50 18.65
C GLN A 29 -14.97 24.74 17.82
N LYS A 30 -16.21 25.21 17.76
CA LYS A 30 -17.26 24.58 16.94
C LYS A 30 -16.93 24.69 15.45
N ILE A 31 -16.53 25.86 14.96
CA ILE A 31 -16.18 26.08 13.55
C ILE A 31 -14.95 25.23 13.17
N CYS A 32 -13.89 25.29 13.98
CA CYS A 32 -12.68 24.50 13.77
C CYS A 32 -12.98 23.00 13.73
N PHE A 33 -13.79 22.50 14.67
CA PHE A 33 -14.20 21.10 14.66
C PHE A 33 -14.99 20.72 13.40
N ARG A 34 -15.97 21.54 12.98
CA ARG A 34 -16.76 21.26 11.76
C ARG A 34 -15.87 21.20 10.52
N LEU A 35 -14.90 22.10 10.41
CA LEU A 35 -13.92 22.10 9.31
C LEU A 35 -13.03 20.85 9.35
N LEU A 36 -12.44 20.53 10.50
CA LEU A 36 -11.59 19.35 10.65
C LEU A 36 -12.37 18.04 10.46
N PHE A 37 -13.63 18.01 10.91
CA PHE A 37 -14.50 16.85 10.74
C PHE A 37 -14.85 16.64 9.27
N THR A 38 -15.23 17.69 8.54
CA THR A 38 -15.56 17.59 7.10
C THR A 38 -14.32 17.27 6.28
N LEU A 39 -13.21 17.98 6.47
CA LEU A 39 -11.95 17.66 5.80
C LEU A 39 -11.48 16.24 6.11
N GLY A 40 -11.44 15.88 7.39
CA GLY A 40 -10.99 14.58 7.87
C GLY A 40 -11.88 13.42 7.41
N SER A 41 -13.20 13.58 7.43
CA SER A 41 -14.13 12.53 6.97
C SER A 41 -13.99 12.26 5.47
N GLY A 42 -13.80 13.27 4.63
CA GLY A 42 -13.55 13.01 3.21
C GLY A 42 -12.15 12.49 2.93
N LEU A 43 -11.11 12.92 3.65
CA LEU A 43 -9.80 12.27 3.57
C LEU A 43 -9.92 10.78 3.93
N LEU A 44 -10.69 10.48 4.98
CA LEU A 44 -10.94 9.14 5.44
C LEU A 44 -11.70 8.30 4.41
N ILE A 45 -12.75 8.84 3.77
CA ILE A 45 -13.56 8.12 2.77
C ILE A 45 -12.84 8.03 1.42
N LEU A 46 -12.41 9.16 0.87
CA LEU A 46 -11.89 9.28 -0.49
C LEU A 46 -10.46 8.75 -0.64
N VAL A 47 -9.67 8.71 0.45
CA VAL A 47 -8.29 8.21 0.42
C VAL A 47 -8.17 6.91 1.21
N ILE A 48 -8.38 6.94 2.53
CA ILE A 48 -8.06 5.78 3.40
C ILE A 48 -8.99 4.59 3.12
N TYR A 49 -10.31 4.76 3.20
CA TYR A 49 -11.25 3.67 2.93
C TYR A 49 -11.35 3.33 1.46
N SER A 50 -11.18 4.31 0.55
CA SER A 50 -11.00 4.03 -0.88
C SER A 50 -9.88 3.02 -1.10
N ASN A 51 -8.70 3.28 -0.49
CA ASN A 51 -7.54 2.40 -0.56
C ASN A 51 -7.77 1.04 0.15
N ALA A 52 -8.55 1.02 1.23
CA ALA A 52 -8.90 -0.19 1.97
C ALA A 52 -10.01 -1.04 1.33
N GLY A 53 -10.51 -0.69 0.14
CA GLY A 53 -11.45 -1.51 -0.64
C GLY A 53 -12.70 -0.79 -1.16
N LEU A 54 -12.96 0.47 -0.78
CA LEU A 54 -14.13 1.22 -1.29
C LEU A 54 -13.91 1.84 -2.68
N ALA A 55 -12.70 1.80 -3.24
CA ALA A 55 -12.41 2.42 -4.55
C ALA A 55 -13.39 2.00 -5.67
N PRO A 56 -13.75 0.70 -5.86
CA PRO A 56 -14.71 0.32 -6.91
C PRO A 56 -16.07 0.99 -6.75
N ILE A 57 -16.58 1.07 -5.51
CA ILE A 57 -17.87 1.69 -5.19
C ILE A 57 -17.81 3.19 -5.50
N LEU A 58 -16.77 3.88 -5.03
CA LEU A 58 -16.62 5.33 -5.25
C LEU A 58 -16.40 5.71 -6.72
N ARG A 59 -15.86 4.78 -7.52
CA ARG A 59 -15.75 4.91 -8.98
C ARG A 59 -17.09 4.71 -9.67
N ILE A 60 -17.83 3.66 -9.31
CA ILE A 60 -19.16 3.38 -9.89
C ILE A 60 -20.14 4.52 -9.60
N THR A 61 -20.12 5.06 -8.38
CA THR A 61 -20.99 6.21 -8.02
C THR A 61 -20.54 7.53 -8.65
N GLY A 62 -19.36 7.57 -9.28
CA GLY A 62 -18.81 8.78 -9.89
C GLY A 62 -18.32 9.82 -8.89
N VAL A 63 -18.35 9.56 -7.57
CA VAL A 63 -17.99 10.54 -6.54
C VAL A 63 -16.55 11.04 -6.71
N GLN A 64 -15.59 10.13 -6.91
CA GLN A 64 -14.20 10.53 -7.16
C GLN A 64 -14.06 11.36 -8.43
N TRP A 65 -14.83 11.03 -9.46
CA TRP A 65 -14.84 11.77 -10.72
C TRP A 65 -15.35 13.19 -10.51
N VAL A 66 -16.55 13.35 -9.94
CA VAL A 66 -17.16 14.67 -9.70
C VAL A 66 -16.24 15.54 -8.83
N VAL A 67 -15.73 15.00 -7.71
CA VAL A 67 -14.86 15.74 -6.80
C VAL A 67 -13.54 16.13 -7.48
N SER A 68 -12.96 15.24 -8.31
CA SER A 68 -11.77 15.57 -9.11
C SER A 68 -12.02 16.65 -10.15
N GLN A 69 -13.20 16.68 -10.79
CA GLN A 69 -13.56 17.72 -11.73
C GLN A 69 -13.64 19.08 -11.05
N ILE A 70 -14.23 19.18 -9.85
CA ILE A 70 -14.33 20.45 -9.11
C ILE A 70 -12.94 21.06 -8.89
N GLY A 71 -11.97 20.27 -8.40
CA GLY A 71 -10.61 20.75 -8.21
C GLY A 71 -9.89 21.07 -9.53
N SER A 72 -10.13 20.27 -10.58
CA SER A 72 -9.53 20.49 -11.90
C SER A 72 -10.06 21.77 -12.56
N TYR A 73 -11.36 22.01 -12.53
CA TYR A 73 -11.97 23.23 -13.07
C TYR A 73 -11.49 24.49 -12.34
N VAL A 74 -11.37 24.44 -11.01
CA VAL A 74 -10.91 25.59 -10.22
C VAL A 74 -9.42 25.89 -10.43
N SER A 75 -8.58 24.86 -10.65
CA SER A 75 -7.14 25.05 -10.78
C SER A 75 -6.64 25.21 -12.23
N ARG A 76 -7.28 24.53 -13.20
CA ARG A 76 -6.86 24.47 -14.60
C ARG A 76 -7.92 24.90 -15.60
N GLY A 77 -9.20 24.88 -15.24
CA GLY A 77 -10.29 25.16 -16.18
C GLY A 77 -10.62 24.00 -17.15
N ASP A 78 -9.96 22.85 -17.01
CA ASP A 78 -10.14 21.68 -17.89
C ASP A 78 -10.70 20.47 -17.13
N SER A 79 -11.28 19.53 -17.90
CA SER A 79 -11.63 18.21 -17.39
C SER A 79 -10.40 17.32 -17.15
N VAL A 80 -10.52 16.38 -16.21
CA VAL A 80 -9.46 15.40 -15.91
C VAL A 80 -9.97 13.96 -16.03
N ALA A 81 -9.15 13.08 -16.60
CA ALA A 81 -9.42 11.64 -16.67
C ALA A 81 -8.99 10.93 -15.37
N ILE A 82 -9.84 10.03 -14.86
CA ILE A 82 -9.49 9.15 -13.75
C ILE A 82 -8.72 7.95 -14.30
N GLY A 83 -7.54 7.70 -13.74
CA GLY A 83 -6.76 6.50 -13.98
C GLY A 83 -6.82 5.51 -12.81
N THR A 84 -6.16 4.38 -13.01
CA THR A 84 -6.12 3.28 -12.04
C THR A 84 -4.94 3.33 -11.08
N GLY A 85 -3.94 4.18 -11.35
CA GLY A 85 -2.73 4.33 -10.54
C GLY A 85 -2.93 5.22 -9.31
N SER A 86 -1.85 5.37 -8.54
CA SER A 86 -1.76 6.25 -7.38
C SER A 86 -0.87 7.48 -7.68
N ASP A 87 -1.01 8.52 -6.88
CA ASP A 87 -0.41 9.86 -7.03
C ASP A 87 -0.63 10.53 -8.39
N GLN A 88 -1.68 10.14 -9.12
CA GLN A 88 -1.99 10.74 -10.41
C GLN A 88 -2.60 12.13 -10.23
N ALA A 89 -2.46 12.99 -11.25
CA ALA A 89 -2.96 14.37 -11.22
C ALA A 89 -4.44 14.49 -10.76
N TRP A 90 -5.30 13.57 -11.21
CA TRP A 90 -6.72 13.55 -10.82
C TRP A 90 -6.94 13.39 -9.31
N GLN A 91 -6.04 12.71 -8.58
CA GLN A 91 -6.16 12.55 -7.13
C GLN A 91 -5.78 13.83 -6.40
N TRP A 92 -4.81 14.58 -6.89
CA TRP A 92 -4.47 15.90 -6.37
C TRP A 92 -5.62 16.89 -6.57
N TYR A 93 -6.23 16.88 -7.76
CA TYR A 93 -7.45 17.67 -8.00
C TYR A 93 -8.62 17.19 -7.14
N MET A 94 -8.76 15.90 -6.88
CA MET A 94 -9.77 15.37 -5.96
C MET A 94 -9.57 15.91 -4.54
N LEU A 95 -8.32 15.98 -4.03
CA LEU A 95 -8.04 16.56 -2.72
C LEU A 95 -8.41 18.05 -2.67
N LEU A 96 -8.06 18.81 -3.72
CA LEU A 96 -8.43 20.23 -3.83
C LEU A 96 -9.95 20.41 -3.91
N GLY A 97 -10.62 19.65 -4.76
CA GLY A 97 -12.08 19.68 -4.91
C GLY A 97 -12.79 19.33 -3.60
N TRP A 98 -12.28 18.34 -2.85
CA TRP A 98 -12.80 18.03 -1.53
C TRP A 98 -12.56 19.16 -0.52
N ALA A 99 -11.38 19.80 -0.54
CA ALA A 99 -11.10 20.92 0.35
C ALA A 99 -12.07 22.08 0.14
N ILE A 100 -12.39 22.40 -1.13
CA ILE A 100 -13.39 23.42 -1.49
C ILE A 100 -14.79 23.02 -0.98
N LEU A 101 -15.22 21.78 -1.27
CA LEU A 101 -16.50 21.27 -0.79
C LEU A 101 -16.59 21.25 0.74
N ALA A 102 -15.52 20.90 1.44
CA ALA A 102 -15.47 20.87 2.90
C ALA A 102 -15.68 22.27 3.51
N VAL A 103 -15.14 23.33 2.89
CA VAL A 103 -15.40 24.72 3.30
C VAL A 103 -16.88 25.07 3.12
N ILE A 104 -17.47 24.72 1.97
CA ILE A 104 -18.90 24.96 1.69
C ILE A 104 -19.80 24.21 2.68
N ILE A 105 -19.53 22.92 2.91
CA ILE A 105 -20.26 22.08 3.87
C ILE A 105 -20.12 22.65 5.28
N THR A 106 -18.92 23.10 5.67
CA THR A 106 -18.68 23.71 6.99
C THR A 106 -19.45 25.01 7.17
N ALA A 107 -19.51 25.85 6.14
CA ALA A 107 -20.28 27.09 6.16
C ALA A 107 -21.79 26.79 6.28
N ALA A 108 -22.31 25.87 5.47
CA ALA A 108 -23.71 25.44 5.53
C ALA A 108 -24.06 24.84 6.90
N TRP A 109 -23.23 23.92 7.42
CA TRP A 109 -23.41 23.35 8.75
C TRP A 109 -23.37 24.43 9.83
N THR A 110 -22.49 25.42 9.72
CA THR A 110 -22.41 26.52 10.67
C THR A 110 -23.64 27.42 10.65
N ALA A 111 -24.23 27.65 9.47
CA ALA A 111 -25.46 28.41 9.35
C ALA A 111 -26.68 27.69 9.95
N LEU A 112 -26.78 26.37 9.71
CA LEU A 112 -27.92 25.53 10.09
C LEU A 112 -27.89 25.10 11.56
N ASP A 113 -26.72 24.79 12.12
CA ASP A 113 -26.59 24.23 13.46
C ASP A 113 -26.16 25.29 14.47
N ARG A 114 -27.16 25.97 15.05
CA ARG A 114 -26.95 27.03 16.05
C ARG A 114 -27.12 26.57 17.51
N SER A 115 -27.74 25.41 17.74
CA SER A 115 -28.18 24.97 19.07
C SER A 115 -27.26 23.93 19.74
N HIS A 116 -26.44 23.19 18.99
CA HIS A 116 -25.58 22.17 19.59
C HIS A 116 -24.49 22.77 20.50
N GLN A 117 -24.35 22.21 21.71
CA GLN A 117 -23.43 22.71 22.73
C GLN A 117 -21.98 22.22 22.54
N ASN A 118 -21.79 21.00 22.04
CA ASN A 118 -20.49 20.40 21.71
C ASN A 118 -20.66 19.24 20.71
N TYR A 119 -19.56 18.76 20.14
CA TYR A 119 -19.55 17.65 19.17
C TYR A 119 -18.70 16.45 19.62
N ARG A 120 -18.61 16.21 20.93
CA ARG A 120 -17.79 15.11 21.48
C ARG A 120 -18.19 13.74 20.94
N GLY A 121 -19.49 13.49 20.78
CA GLY A 121 -20.00 12.25 20.20
C GLY A 121 -19.51 12.00 18.77
N LEU A 122 -19.47 13.07 17.98
CA LEU A 122 -19.02 13.02 16.59
C LEU A 122 -17.48 12.94 16.48
N ALA A 123 -16.75 13.59 17.39
CA ALA A 123 -15.31 13.40 17.55
C ALA A 123 -14.96 11.95 17.91
N GLY A 124 -15.70 11.33 18.83
CA GLY A 124 -15.56 9.92 19.17
C GLY A 124 -15.84 9.00 17.98
N LEU A 125 -16.84 9.31 17.16
CA LEU A 125 -17.14 8.59 15.93
C LEU A 125 -15.98 8.70 14.92
N LEU A 126 -15.50 9.92 14.64
CA LEU A 126 -14.38 10.15 13.74
C LEU A 126 -13.13 9.41 14.20
N HIS A 127 -12.83 9.42 15.50
CA HIS A 127 -11.68 8.70 16.06
C HIS A 127 -11.80 7.19 15.85
N VAL A 128 -12.97 6.60 16.11
CA VAL A 128 -13.21 5.17 15.88
C VAL A 128 -13.05 4.81 14.40
N PHE A 129 -13.66 5.57 13.49
CA PHE A 129 -13.56 5.31 12.05
C PHE A 129 -12.13 5.52 11.54
N THR A 130 -11.44 6.58 11.97
CA THR A 130 -10.03 6.81 11.60
C THR A 130 -9.15 5.65 12.06
N ARG A 131 -9.35 5.19 13.30
CA ARG A 131 -8.63 4.04 13.87
C ARG A 131 -8.87 2.76 13.10
N VAL A 132 -10.12 2.48 12.72
CA VAL A 132 -10.45 1.28 11.92
C VAL A 132 -9.89 1.40 10.50
N GLY A 133 -10.06 2.53 9.82
CA GLY A 133 -9.50 2.74 8.47
C GLY A 133 -7.97 2.61 8.43
N LEU A 134 -7.27 3.17 9.42
CA LEU A 134 -5.83 3.01 9.60
C LEU A 134 -5.46 1.54 9.83
N ALA A 135 -6.17 0.85 10.73
CA ALA A 135 -5.94 -0.56 11.03
C ALA A 135 -6.07 -1.45 9.79
N LEU A 136 -7.17 -1.29 9.04
CA LEU A 136 -7.42 -2.06 7.82
C LEU A 136 -6.32 -1.81 6.77
N SER A 137 -5.90 -0.55 6.59
CA SER A 137 -4.83 -0.20 5.65
C SER A 137 -3.49 -0.84 6.04
N LEU A 138 -3.12 -0.77 7.32
CA LEU A 138 -1.87 -1.38 7.81
C LEU A 138 -1.87 -2.91 7.73
N ILE A 139 -3.03 -3.55 7.91
CA ILE A 139 -3.17 -5.00 7.67
C ILE A 139 -2.92 -5.34 6.20
N ILE A 140 -3.48 -4.58 5.26
CA ILE A 140 -3.30 -4.79 3.82
C ILE A 140 -1.82 -4.66 3.43
N TYR A 141 -1.17 -3.56 3.80
CA TYR A 141 0.24 -3.33 3.47
C TYR A 141 1.18 -4.28 4.22
N GLY A 142 0.89 -4.57 5.49
CA GLY A 142 1.63 -5.53 6.29
C GLY A 142 1.59 -6.93 5.68
N LEU A 143 0.41 -7.42 5.26
CA LEU A 143 0.28 -8.71 4.57
C LEU A 143 1.07 -8.76 3.26
N ALA A 144 1.06 -7.68 2.47
CA ALA A 144 1.80 -7.61 1.20
C ALA A 144 3.34 -7.65 1.37
N LYS A 145 3.84 -7.36 2.58
CA LYS A 145 5.26 -7.44 2.95
C LYS A 145 5.61 -8.74 3.66
N VAL A 146 4.74 -9.22 4.55
CA VAL A 146 4.88 -10.53 5.23
C VAL A 146 4.81 -11.68 4.22
N LEU A 147 3.95 -11.56 3.22
CA LEU A 147 3.96 -12.40 2.02
C LEU A 147 4.71 -11.60 0.95
N PRO A 148 6.03 -11.79 0.74
CA PRO A 148 6.92 -10.88 0.00
C PRO A 148 6.57 -10.78 -1.50
N THR A 149 5.44 -10.18 -1.79
CA THR A 149 4.80 -10.07 -3.10
C THR A 149 4.89 -8.65 -3.63
N GLN A 150 4.91 -7.66 -2.72
CA GLN A 150 5.04 -6.25 -3.08
C GLN A 150 6.41 -5.92 -3.71
N MET A 151 7.49 -6.53 -3.20
CA MET A 151 8.87 -6.29 -3.63
C MET A 151 9.51 -7.53 -4.25
N GLY A 152 8.99 -8.73 -3.97
CA GLY A 152 9.61 -9.99 -4.37
C GLY A 152 9.70 -10.20 -5.88
N TYR A 153 8.90 -9.49 -6.68
CA TYR A 153 9.00 -9.53 -8.14
C TYR A 153 10.33 -8.96 -8.66
N MET A 154 11.05 -8.16 -7.87
CA MET A 154 12.41 -7.70 -8.22
C MET A 154 13.40 -8.86 -8.33
N ALA A 155 13.08 -10.04 -7.78
CA ALA A 155 13.87 -11.24 -7.95
C ALA A 155 13.75 -11.87 -9.35
N LEU A 156 12.76 -11.46 -10.15
CA LEU A 156 12.50 -12.03 -11.48
C LEU A 156 13.62 -11.71 -12.48
N PRO A 157 13.83 -12.57 -13.50
CA PRO A 157 14.86 -12.37 -14.52
C PRO A 157 14.82 -10.99 -15.20
N ALA A 158 13.62 -10.44 -15.39
CA ALA A 158 13.39 -9.12 -15.99
C ALA A 158 14.22 -7.99 -15.35
N TYR A 159 14.46 -8.06 -14.04
CA TYR A 159 15.14 -7.00 -13.28
C TYR A 159 16.64 -7.26 -13.06
N GLN A 160 17.19 -8.35 -13.61
CA GLN A 160 18.57 -8.77 -13.35
C GLN A 160 19.58 -8.20 -14.36
N LEU A 161 19.11 -7.61 -15.46
CA LEU A 161 19.97 -7.06 -16.51
C LEU A 161 20.26 -5.57 -16.35
N GLN A 162 19.37 -4.82 -15.68
CA GLN A 162 19.54 -3.38 -15.54
C GLN A 162 20.75 -3.08 -14.65
N LEU A 163 21.63 -2.22 -15.13
CA LEU A 163 22.80 -1.77 -14.37
C LEU A 163 22.33 -0.93 -13.18
N VAL A 164 22.95 -1.14 -12.01
CA VAL A 164 22.55 -0.47 -10.75
C VAL A 164 22.56 1.06 -10.91
N GLY A 165 23.56 1.61 -11.61
CA GLY A 165 23.68 3.04 -11.88
C GLY A 165 22.56 3.62 -12.76
N ASP A 166 21.90 2.80 -13.57
CA ASP A 166 20.82 3.21 -14.48
C ASP A 166 19.42 2.97 -13.88
N THR A 167 19.34 2.39 -12.68
CA THR A 167 18.06 2.17 -12.01
C THR A 167 17.49 3.47 -11.48
N SER A 168 16.18 3.68 -11.66
CA SER A 168 15.46 4.77 -10.99
C SER A 168 15.53 4.60 -9.46
N LEU A 169 15.40 5.70 -8.70
CA LEU A 169 15.33 5.65 -7.24
C LEU A 169 14.27 4.67 -6.72
N PHE A 170 13.10 4.64 -7.35
CA PHE A 170 12.03 3.69 -7.03
C PHE A 170 12.52 2.22 -7.14
N HIS A 171 13.05 1.82 -8.30
CA HIS A 171 13.58 0.46 -8.50
C HIS A 171 14.77 0.15 -7.60
N THR A 172 15.60 1.14 -7.26
CA THR A 172 16.69 0.97 -6.28
C THR A 172 16.12 0.57 -4.91
N LEU A 173 15.14 1.31 -4.41
CA LEU A 173 14.49 1.02 -3.14
C LEU A 173 13.75 -0.33 -3.17
N TRP A 174 13.02 -0.61 -4.26
CA TRP A 174 12.31 -1.87 -4.45
C TRP A 174 13.27 -3.06 -4.47
N GLY A 175 14.41 -2.91 -5.15
CA GLY A 175 15.48 -3.89 -5.19
C GLY A 175 16.11 -4.12 -3.82
N PHE A 176 16.41 -3.06 -3.07
CA PHE A 176 16.92 -3.14 -1.71
C PHE A 176 15.97 -3.91 -0.78
N MET A 177 14.69 -3.54 -0.76
CA MET A 177 13.68 -4.22 0.05
C MET A 177 13.51 -5.69 -0.38
N GLY A 178 13.43 -5.93 -1.70
CA GLY A 178 13.22 -7.26 -2.29
C GLY A 178 14.43 -8.19 -2.21
N ALA A 179 15.64 -7.66 -2.01
CA ALA A 179 16.85 -8.44 -1.85
C ALA A 179 16.88 -9.23 -0.53
N SER A 180 16.20 -8.75 0.51
CA SER A 180 16.16 -9.39 1.83
C SER A 180 14.73 -9.71 2.26
N THR A 181 14.32 -10.96 2.03
CA THR A 181 13.03 -11.49 2.50
C THR A 181 12.85 -11.32 4.01
N PRO A 182 13.83 -11.65 4.89
CA PRO A 182 13.66 -11.45 6.33
C PRO A 182 13.42 -9.99 6.72
N TYR A 183 14.10 -9.05 6.06
CA TYR A 183 13.90 -7.62 6.31
C TYR A 183 12.51 -7.15 5.86
N SER A 184 12.08 -7.54 4.65
CA SER A 184 10.73 -7.26 4.15
C SER A 184 9.65 -7.80 5.09
N VAL A 185 9.79 -9.05 5.56
CA VAL A 185 8.87 -9.66 6.52
C VAL A 185 8.87 -8.92 7.85
N ALA A 186 10.03 -8.54 8.38
CA ALA A 186 10.13 -7.81 9.64
C ALA A 186 9.40 -6.46 9.60
N VAL A 187 9.61 -5.66 8.56
CA VAL A 187 8.90 -4.37 8.39
C VAL A 187 7.40 -4.61 8.17
N GLY A 188 7.02 -5.64 7.42
CA GLY A 188 5.62 -6.06 7.24
C GLY A 188 4.92 -6.48 8.54
N LEU A 189 5.63 -7.18 9.43
CA LEU A 189 5.11 -7.57 10.73
C LEU A 189 4.82 -6.36 11.62
N VAL A 190 5.67 -5.33 11.60
CA VAL A 190 5.42 -4.09 12.35
C VAL A 190 4.09 -3.45 11.92
N GLU A 191 3.84 -3.37 10.60
CA GLU A 191 2.58 -2.84 10.06
C GLU A 191 1.39 -3.73 10.41
N LEU A 192 1.50 -5.05 10.20
CA LEU A 192 0.43 -5.99 10.46
C LEU A 192 0.03 -6.02 11.93
N VAL A 193 1.01 -6.11 12.84
CA VAL A 193 0.79 -6.12 14.29
C VAL A 193 0.21 -4.77 14.73
N SER A 194 0.72 -3.65 14.22
CA SER A 194 0.15 -2.32 14.49
C SER A 194 -1.33 -2.27 14.12
N GLY A 195 -1.69 -2.74 12.92
CA GLY A 195 -3.08 -2.80 12.46
C GLY A 195 -3.97 -3.65 13.36
N ILE A 196 -3.54 -4.84 13.75
CA ILE A 196 -4.29 -5.74 14.65
C ILE A 196 -4.49 -5.08 16.02
N LEU A 197 -3.44 -4.47 16.59
CA LEU A 197 -3.52 -3.82 17.89
C LEU A 197 -4.46 -2.61 17.88
N LEU A 198 -4.54 -1.86 16.77
CA LEU A 198 -5.47 -0.74 16.62
C LEU A 198 -6.94 -1.17 16.68
N LEU A 199 -7.29 -2.38 16.26
CA LEU A 199 -8.65 -2.91 16.35
C LEU A 199 -9.06 -3.19 17.80
N CYS A 200 -8.10 -3.50 18.66
CA CYS A 200 -8.30 -3.83 20.06
C CYS A 200 -8.40 -2.58 20.93
N ARG A 201 -9.46 -2.47 21.74
CA ARG A 201 -9.69 -1.31 22.62
C ARG A 201 -8.65 -1.16 23.74
N ARG A 202 -7.94 -2.24 24.10
CA ARG A 202 -6.94 -2.21 25.18
C ARG A 202 -5.54 -1.87 24.68
N THR A 203 -5.23 -2.14 23.42
CA THR A 203 -3.87 -2.04 22.87
C THR A 203 -3.71 -0.98 21.79
N TRP A 204 -4.77 -0.22 21.48
CA TRP A 204 -4.75 0.76 20.40
C TRP A 204 -3.67 1.83 20.57
N LEU A 205 -3.32 2.20 21.81
CA LEU A 205 -2.30 3.23 22.06
C LEU A 205 -0.93 2.74 21.56
N PHE A 206 -0.57 1.50 21.91
CA PHE A 206 0.64 0.85 21.42
C PHE A 206 0.59 0.63 19.90
N GLY A 207 -0.56 0.18 19.39
CA GLY A 207 -0.79 0.06 17.94
C GLY A 207 -0.60 1.37 17.19
N ALA A 208 -1.07 2.50 17.73
CA ALA A 208 -0.93 3.82 17.15
C ALA A 208 0.52 4.33 17.15
N THR A 209 1.28 4.06 18.21
CA THR A 209 2.72 4.38 18.24
C THR A 209 3.48 3.62 17.16
N LEU A 210 3.23 2.30 17.03
CA LEU A 210 3.82 1.50 15.95
C LEU A 210 3.38 1.98 14.56
N ALA A 211 2.11 2.41 14.42
CA ALA A 211 1.59 2.95 13.17
C ALA A 211 2.32 4.22 12.76
N ILE A 212 2.60 5.13 13.70
CA ILE A 212 3.38 6.35 13.42
C ILE A 212 4.78 5.98 12.93
N ILE A 213 5.48 5.09 13.65
CA ILE A 213 6.83 4.66 13.27
C ILE A 213 6.83 4.08 11.84
N ALA A 214 5.91 3.15 11.54
CA ALA A 214 5.82 2.52 10.24
C ALA A 214 5.41 3.51 9.12
N THR A 215 4.34 4.29 9.33
CA THR A 215 3.82 5.19 8.30
C THR A 215 4.74 6.38 8.04
N VAL A 216 5.43 6.91 9.05
CA VAL A 216 6.45 7.96 8.84
C VAL A 216 7.62 7.39 8.03
N GLN A 217 8.10 6.20 8.35
CA GLN A 217 9.18 5.57 7.57
C GLN A 217 8.76 5.36 6.11
N VAL A 218 7.56 4.81 5.87
CA VAL A 218 6.99 4.66 4.52
C VAL A 218 6.84 6.01 3.80
N LEU A 219 6.36 7.04 4.49
CA LEU A 219 6.22 8.38 3.91
C LEU A 219 7.57 8.96 3.48
N LEU A 220 8.59 8.86 4.32
CA LEU A 220 9.94 9.34 4.00
C LEU A 220 10.51 8.57 2.80
N LEU A 221 10.39 7.24 2.79
CA LEU A 221 10.79 6.42 1.64
C LEU A 221 10.07 6.86 0.36
N ASN A 222 8.76 7.13 0.45
CA ASN A 222 7.98 7.54 -0.71
C ASN A 222 8.36 8.92 -1.26
N LEU A 223 8.72 9.85 -0.37
CA LEU A 223 9.14 11.20 -0.75
C LEU A 223 10.55 11.20 -1.35
N PHE A 224 11.49 10.48 -0.73
CA PHE A 224 12.91 10.53 -1.12
C PHE A 224 13.31 9.54 -2.22
N TYR A 225 12.54 8.47 -2.42
CA TYR A 225 12.77 7.50 -3.52
C TYR A 225 11.70 7.58 -4.63
N ASP A 226 10.90 8.65 -4.62
CA ASP A 226 9.84 8.93 -5.59
C ASP A 226 8.87 7.76 -5.83
N VAL A 227 8.38 7.19 -4.74
CA VAL A 227 7.36 6.13 -4.82
C VAL A 227 5.98 6.76 -5.04
N PRO A 228 5.18 6.32 -6.02
CA PRO A 228 3.90 6.95 -6.37
C PRO A 228 2.73 6.56 -5.45
N VAL A 229 2.91 6.70 -4.12
CA VAL A 229 1.88 6.45 -3.08
C VAL A 229 1.93 7.47 -1.92
N LYS A 230 2.39 8.69 -2.19
CA LYS A 230 2.57 9.80 -1.25
C LYS A 230 1.25 10.29 -0.67
N ILE A 231 0.17 10.36 -1.46
CA ILE A 231 -1.16 10.83 -0.97
C ILE A 231 -1.68 9.88 0.12
N VAL A 232 -1.68 8.58 -0.17
CA VAL A 232 -2.16 7.56 0.78
C VAL A 232 -1.24 7.48 2.00
N ALA A 233 0.08 7.46 1.80
CA ALA A 233 1.04 7.43 2.91
C ALA A 233 0.87 8.64 3.84
N SER A 234 0.74 9.85 3.28
CA SER A 234 0.51 11.07 4.07
C SER A 234 -0.80 11.01 4.85
N ALA A 235 -1.88 10.54 4.22
CA ALA A 235 -3.18 10.39 4.88
C ALA A 235 -3.13 9.39 6.05
N LEU A 236 -2.42 8.27 5.88
CA LEU A 236 -2.23 7.27 6.93
C LEU A 236 -1.34 7.79 8.07
N THR A 237 -0.27 8.54 7.76
CA THR A 237 0.55 9.20 8.78
C THR A 237 -0.26 10.19 9.60
N ILE A 238 -1.03 11.07 8.95
CA ILE A 238 -1.93 12.01 9.61
C ILE A 238 -2.95 11.25 10.49
N ALA A 239 -3.56 10.19 9.96
CA ALA A 239 -4.48 9.35 10.71
C ALA A 239 -3.83 8.72 11.95
N ALA A 240 -2.58 8.26 11.85
CA ALA A 240 -1.86 7.67 12.99
C ALA A 240 -1.62 8.71 14.10
N PHE A 241 -1.21 9.92 13.75
CA PHE A 241 -1.09 11.04 14.72
C PHE A 241 -2.44 11.42 15.33
N VAL A 242 -3.50 11.52 14.52
CA VAL A 242 -4.86 11.84 15.01
C VAL A 242 -5.37 10.77 15.97
N VAL A 243 -5.11 9.49 15.67
CA VAL A 243 -5.50 8.38 16.56
C VAL A 243 -4.73 8.46 17.87
N LEU A 244 -3.41 8.73 17.84
CA LEU A 244 -2.58 8.83 19.04
C LEU A 244 -2.87 10.08 19.89
N ALA A 245 -3.32 11.18 19.28
CA ALA A 245 -3.43 12.49 19.91
C ALA A 245 -4.11 12.50 21.30
N PRO A 246 -5.26 11.83 21.54
CA PRO A 246 -5.90 11.81 22.86
C PRO A 246 -5.05 11.12 23.94
N GLY A 247 -4.21 10.16 23.55
CA GLY A 247 -3.37 9.37 24.46
C GLY A 247 -1.92 9.84 24.52
N TRP A 248 -1.54 10.91 23.82
CA TRP A 248 -0.15 11.39 23.78
C TRP A 248 0.39 11.74 25.17
N ARG A 249 -0.43 12.39 26.00
CA ARG A 249 -0.05 12.71 27.39
C ARG A 249 0.20 11.43 28.19
N ASN A 250 -0.68 10.43 28.08
CA ASN A 250 -0.50 9.15 28.77
C ASN A 250 0.79 8.45 28.34
N LEU A 251 1.11 8.47 27.04
CA LEU A 251 2.35 7.93 26.51
C LEU A 251 3.56 8.67 27.07
N TRP A 252 3.54 10.00 27.09
CA TRP A 252 4.62 10.81 27.66
C TRP A 252 4.87 10.49 29.14
N TYR A 253 3.81 10.39 29.94
CA TYR A 253 3.94 10.04 31.36
C TYR A 253 4.52 8.63 31.53
N ALA A 254 4.10 7.67 30.72
CA ALA A 254 4.64 6.31 30.74
C ALA A 254 6.14 6.29 30.36
N LEU A 255 6.54 7.04 29.33
CA LEU A 255 7.94 7.13 28.88
C LEU A 255 8.85 7.85 29.89
N THR A 256 8.31 8.82 30.61
CA THR A 256 9.05 9.61 31.62
C THR A 256 8.90 9.07 33.04
N ASN A 257 8.24 7.92 33.20
CA ASN A 257 7.93 7.29 34.49
C ASN A 257 7.30 8.26 35.51
N GLN A 258 6.42 9.14 35.04
CA GLN A 258 5.77 10.16 35.86
C GLN A 258 4.58 9.56 36.64
N PRO A 259 4.48 9.79 37.96
CA PRO A 259 3.32 9.35 38.74
C PRO A 259 2.05 10.11 38.34
N GLY A 260 0.87 9.52 38.63
CA GLY A 260 -0.42 10.20 38.46
C GLY A 260 -0.94 10.27 37.01
N VAL A 261 -0.79 9.19 36.23
CA VAL A 261 -1.32 9.11 34.86
C VAL A 261 -2.85 9.31 34.88
N PRO A 262 -3.38 10.36 34.24
CA PRO A 262 -4.82 10.58 34.21
C PRO A 262 -5.51 9.44 33.44
N PRO A 263 -6.69 8.97 33.87
CA PRO A 263 -7.42 7.93 33.14
C PRO A 263 -7.73 8.41 31.72
N LEU A 264 -7.32 7.62 30.73
CA LEU A 264 -7.56 7.92 29.32
C LEU A 264 -9.03 7.69 28.97
N THR A 265 -9.83 8.74 29.09
CA THR A 265 -11.26 8.73 28.72
C THR A 265 -11.44 9.27 27.31
N LEU A 266 -11.67 8.37 26.35
CA LEU A 266 -12.08 8.76 25.00
C LEU A 266 -13.55 9.18 25.00
N TRP A 267 -13.91 10.10 24.10
CA TRP A 267 -15.31 10.49 23.92
C TRP A 267 -16.13 9.29 23.41
N PRO A 268 -17.33 9.05 23.97
CA PRO A 268 -18.20 7.99 23.46
C PRO A 268 -18.58 8.31 22.01
N ALA A 269 -18.50 7.33 21.12
CA ALA A 269 -18.93 7.52 19.75
C ALA A 269 -20.45 7.73 19.71
N SER A 270 -20.93 8.60 18.81
CA SER A 270 -22.37 8.84 18.65
C SER A 270 -23.13 7.53 18.47
N GLY A 271 -24.17 7.31 19.27
CA GLY A 271 -24.99 6.08 19.27
C GLY A 271 -24.41 4.89 20.06
N SER A 272 -23.16 4.96 20.56
CA SER A 272 -22.51 3.82 21.23
C SER A 272 -23.10 3.44 22.60
N GLY A 273 -23.97 4.29 23.16
CA GLY A 273 -24.73 3.98 24.37
C GLY A 273 -25.82 2.91 24.17
N ARG A 274 -26.17 2.61 22.91
CA ARG A 274 -27.10 1.53 22.58
C ARG A 274 -26.32 0.22 22.40
N ALA A 275 -26.62 -0.77 23.24
CA ALA A 275 -25.91 -2.07 23.24
C ALA A 275 -25.90 -2.73 21.84
N GLY A 276 -27.00 -2.67 21.09
CA GLY A 276 -27.07 -3.21 19.73
C GLY A 276 -26.06 -2.57 18.77
N ILE A 277 -25.89 -1.24 18.81
CA ILE A 277 -24.97 -0.52 17.91
C ILE A 277 -23.51 -0.85 18.23
N SER A 278 -23.16 -0.96 19.51
CA SER A 278 -21.78 -1.29 19.92
C SER A 278 -21.40 -2.73 19.60
N VAL A 279 -22.34 -3.68 19.70
CA VAL A 279 -22.16 -5.07 19.28
C VAL A 279 -22.02 -5.15 17.77
N VAL A 280 -22.95 -4.57 17.01
CA VAL A 280 -22.91 -4.55 15.53
C VAL A 280 -21.62 -3.91 15.04
N GLY A 281 -21.22 -2.76 15.58
CA GLY A 281 -19.96 -2.12 15.21
C GLY A 281 -18.72 -2.97 15.50
N THR A 282 -18.74 -3.76 16.57
CA THR A 282 -17.66 -4.70 16.89
C THR A 282 -17.62 -5.86 15.89
N ILE A 283 -18.77 -6.44 15.57
CA ILE A 283 -18.91 -7.52 14.57
C ILE A 283 -18.45 -7.04 13.20
N VAL A 284 -18.98 -5.91 12.72
CA VAL A 284 -18.64 -5.34 11.40
C VAL A 284 -17.14 -5.07 11.28
N LYS A 285 -16.53 -4.49 12.31
CA LYS A 285 -15.09 -4.22 12.34
C LYS A 285 -14.26 -5.50 12.21
N TRP A 286 -14.58 -6.53 12.99
CA TRP A 286 -13.83 -7.79 12.95
C TRP A 286 -14.11 -8.57 11.66
N LEU A 287 -15.34 -8.57 11.17
CA LEU A 287 -15.70 -9.16 9.89
C LEU A 287 -14.92 -8.49 8.73
N ALA A 288 -14.89 -7.16 8.69
CA ALA A 288 -14.12 -6.42 7.69
C ALA A 288 -12.63 -6.76 7.74
N ALA A 289 -12.04 -6.81 8.95
CA ALA A 289 -10.64 -7.21 9.13
C ALA A 289 -10.38 -8.65 8.66
N SER A 290 -11.24 -9.60 9.03
CA SER A 290 -11.12 -11.00 8.61
C SER A 290 -11.25 -11.18 7.10
N LEU A 291 -12.22 -10.51 6.47
CA LEU A 291 -12.39 -10.55 5.01
C LEU A 291 -11.16 -9.98 4.29
N ILE A 292 -10.60 -8.88 4.78
CA ILE A 292 -9.35 -8.30 4.24
C ILE A 292 -8.19 -9.28 4.41
N ILE A 293 -8.03 -9.89 5.58
CA ILE A 293 -6.93 -10.85 5.84
C ILE A 293 -7.06 -12.05 4.91
N ILE A 294 -8.26 -12.62 4.76
CA ILE A 294 -8.49 -13.77 3.89
C ILE A 294 -8.23 -13.40 2.42
N ASN A 295 -8.78 -12.27 1.95
CA ASN A 295 -8.64 -11.85 0.56
C ASN A 295 -7.18 -11.52 0.21
N HIS A 296 -6.49 -10.72 1.02
CA HIS A 296 -5.10 -10.35 0.77
C HIS A 296 -4.11 -11.48 1.07
N GLY A 297 -4.42 -12.32 2.06
CA GLY A 297 -3.62 -13.51 2.36
C GLY A 297 -3.67 -14.54 1.23
N THR A 298 -4.87 -14.83 0.69
CA THR A 298 -5.00 -15.73 -0.46
C THR A 298 -4.37 -15.15 -1.73
N ALA A 299 -4.61 -13.87 -2.03
CA ALA A 299 -3.95 -13.20 -3.15
C ALA A 299 -2.42 -13.18 -3.02
N GLY A 300 -1.89 -12.95 -1.81
CA GLY A 300 -0.47 -13.00 -1.52
C GLY A 300 0.11 -14.40 -1.69
N ALA A 301 -0.57 -15.45 -1.21
CA ALA A 301 -0.14 -16.84 -1.40
C ALA A 301 -0.10 -17.24 -2.88
N ILE A 302 -1.12 -16.84 -3.66
CA ILE A 302 -1.14 -17.02 -5.11
C ILE A 302 0.03 -16.27 -5.77
N GLY A 303 0.27 -15.02 -5.37
CA GLY A 303 1.40 -14.22 -5.86
C GLY A 303 2.74 -14.88 -5.60
N LEU A 304 2.96 -15.41 -4.40
CA LEU A 304 4.19 -16.12 -4.04
C LEU A 304 4.37 -17.39 -4.87
N TYR A 305 3.31 -18.17 -5.07
CA TYR A 305 3.35 -19.33 -5.94
C TYR A 305 3.79 -18.94 -7.35
N ILE A 306 3.15 -17.92 -7.95
CA ILE A 306 3.49 -17.46 -9.30
C ILE A 306 4.95 -17.04 -9.36
N LEU A 307 5.41 -16.17 -8.46
CA LEU A 307 6.79 -15.64 -8.46
C LEU A 307 7.86 -16.74 -8.36
N HIS A 308 7.59 -17.84 -7.65
CA HIS A 308 8.56 -18.90 -7.40
C HIS A 308 8.41 -20.14 -8.30
N THR A 309 7.44 -20.17 -9.20
CA THR A 309 7.23 -21.29 -10.13
C THR A 309 7.53 -20.86 -11.56
N PRO A 310 8.73 -21.17 -12.10
CA PRO A 310 9.01 -21.05 -13.53
C PRO A 310 8.07 -21.97 -14.32
N ARG A 311 7.47 -21.44 -15.39
CA ARG A 311 6.52 -22.17 -16.24
C ARG A 311 7.19 -22.91 -17.39
N SER A 312 8.39 -22.49 -17.77
CA SER A 312 9.15 -23.02 -18.89
C SER A 312 10.64 -22.95 -18.58
N ASP A 313 11.40 -23.88 -19.13
CA ASP A 313 12.87 -23.82 -19.11
C ASP A 313 13.41 -22.60 -19.88
N LEU A 314 12.59 -21.85 -20.63
CA LEU A 314 13.00 -20.56 -21.18
C LEU A 314 13.18 -19.49 -20.10
N ASP A 315 12.53 -19.61 -18.94
CA ASP A 315 12.63 -18.63 -17.85
C ASP A 315 14.08 -18.56 -17.32
N GLY A 316 14.65 -17.37 -17.31
CA GLY A 316 16.02 -17.13 -16.85
C GLY A 316 16.72 -16.00 -17.58
N VAL A 317 18.02 -15.88 -17.32
CA VAL A 317 18.91 -14.91 -17.95
C VAL A 317 19.84 -15.65 -18.89
N TRP A 318 20.04 -15.10 -20.07
CA TRP A 318 20.72 -15.71 -21.21
C TRP A 318 21.75 -14.73 -21.79
N SER A 319 22.91 -15.24 -22.18
CA SER A 319 23.97 -14.46 -22.82
C SER A 319 24.32 -15.04 -24.18
N ALA A 320 24.44 -14.20 -25.19
CA ALA A 320 24.75 -14.63 -26.55
C ALA A 320 26.21 -15.09 -26.64
N ASN A 321 26.41 -16.38 -26.91
CA ASN A 321 27.73 -16.95 -27.20
C ASN A 321 28.11 -16.68 -28.67
N GLU A 322 27.22 -17.04 -29.58
CA GLU A 322 27.35 -16.81 -31.01
C GLU A 322 26.14 -16.02 -31.51
N PHE A 323 26.36 -15.10 -32.45
CA PHE A 323 25.29 -14.27 -33.00
C PHE A 323 25.62 -13.94 -34.46
N THR A 324 24.64 -14.08 -35.35
CA THR A 324 24.75 -13.71 -36.76
C THR A 324 23.69 -12.69 -37.14
N ILE A 325 24.06 -11.77 -38.02
CA ILE A 325 23.18 -10.74 -38.60
C ILE A 325 23.26 -10.92 -40.11
N ASN A 326 22.11 -11.16 -40.75
CA ASN A 326 22.00 -11.44 -42.18
C ASN A 326 22.97 -12.53 -42.66
N GLY A 327 23.17 -13.57 -41.84
CA GLY A 327 24.06 -14.70 -42.12
C GLY A 327 25.56 -14.46 -41.83
N SER A 328 25.95 -13.23 -41.47
CA SER A 328 27.34 -12.91 -41.11
C SER A 328 27.54 -12.91 -39.59
N PRO A 329 28.63 -13.48 -39.05
CA PRO A 329 28.94 -13.39 -37.62
C PRO A 329 29.05 -11.94 -37.14
N ALA A 330 28.33 -11.60 -36.08
CA ALA A 330 28.33 -10.28 -35.46
C ALA A 330 29.36 -10.20 -34.34
N ARG A 331 30.15 -9.11 -34.34
CA ARG A 331 31.02 -8.77 -33.20
C ARG A 331 30.15 -8.45 -31.99
N VAL A 332 30.70 -8.61 -30.79
CA VAL A 332 29.97 -8.36 -29.54
C VAL A 332 29.37 -6.95 -29.52
N GLU A 333 30.12 -5.95 -29.96
CA GLU A 333 29.71 -4.54 -30.04
C GLU A 333 28.45 -4.32 -30.91
N ASP A 334 28.29 -5.13 -31.96
CA ASP A 334 27.19 -5.00 -32.94
C ASP A 334 25.96 -5.84 -32.57
N ARG A 335 26.00 -6.61 -31.48
CA ARG A 335 24.90 -7.49 -31.06
C ARG A 335 23.80 -6.66 -30.40
N PRO A 336 22.60 -6.54 -31.01
CA PRO A 336 21.51 -5.79 -30.39
C PRO A 336 21.03 -6.45 -29.08
N TRP A 337 21.13 -7.78 -29.00
CA TRP A 337 20.67 -8.58 -27.86
C TRP A 337 21.83 -9.41 -27.32
N THR A 338 22.83 -8.73 -26.76
CA THR A 338 24.01 -9.35 -26.15
C THR A 338 23.61 -10.22 -24.96
N ASN A 339 22.76 -9.69 -24.09
CA ASN A 339 22.08 -10.47 -23.05
C ASN A 339 20.58 -10.35 -23.22
N MET A 340 19.85 -11.33 -22.72
CA MET A 340 18.40 -11.24 -22.61
C MET A 340 17.91 -11.98 -21.37
N SER A 341 16.77 -11.58 -20.85
CA SER A 341 16.08 -12.31 -19.81
C SER A 341 14.66 -12.60 -20.23
N ILE A 342 14.20 -13.82 -19.97
CA ILE A 342 12.84 -14.27 -20.23
C ILE A 342 12.22 -14.57 -18.86
N THR A 343 11.06 -14.00 -18.59
CA THR A 343 10.28 -14.27 -17.38
C THR A 343 8.98 -14.92 -17.80
N LEU A 344 8.76 -16.15 -17.35
CA LEU A 344 7.57 -16.96 -17.60
C LEU A 344 7.21 -17.67 -16.29
N ARG A 345 6.26 -17.12 -15.54
CA ARG A 345 5.99 -17.47 -14.14
C ARG A 345 4.59 -18.00 -13.95
N GLY A 346 4.39 -18.85 -12.94
CA GLY A 346 3.11 -19.45 -12.59
C GLY A 346 2.68 -20.57 -13.52
N SER A 347 1.40 -20.56 -13.94
CA SER A 347 0.78 -21.63 -14.73
C SER A 347 -0.17 -21.04 -15.77
N ASP A 348 -0.12 -21.58 -16.98
CA ASP A 348 -1.00 -21.28 -18.12
C ASP A 348 -2.04 -22.38 -18.36
N THR A 349 -1.82 -23.58 -17.82
CA THR A 349 -2.75 -24.71 -17.84
C THR A 349 -3.87 -24.56 -16.81
N ASN A 350 -3.64 -23.86 -15.70
CA ASN A 350 -4.68 -23.59 -14.71
C ASN A 350 -5.44 -22.29 -15.08
N PRO A 351 -6.75 -22.37 -15.44
CA PRO A 351 -7.51 -21.20 -15.88
C PRO A 351 -7.68 -20.12 -14.79
N ALA A 352 -7.61 -20.49 -13.51
CA ALA A 352 -7.67 -19.54 -12.40
C ALA A 352 -6.37 -18.76 -12.22
N LEU A 353 -5.22 -19.36 -12.58
CA LEU A 353 -3.90 -18.76 -12.42
C LEU A 353 -3.38 -18.11 -13.71
N ALA A 354 -3.82 -18.56 -14.88
CA ALA A 354 -3.32 -18.10 -16.17
C ALA A 354 -3.40 -16.57 -16.35
N PRO A 355 -4.50 -15.87 -16.00
CA PRO A 355 -4.57 -14.42 -16.14
C PRO A 355 -3.59 -13.66 -15.24
N ALA A 356 -3.31 -14.17 -14.04
CA ALA A 356 -2.37 -13.55 -13.11
C ALA A 356 -0.91 -13.87 -13.50
N SER A 357 -0.65 -15.11 -13.94
CA SER A 357 0.65 -15.60 -14.40
C SER A 357 1.15 -14.80 -15.59
N LYS A 358 0.31 -14.62 -16.62
CA LYS A 358 0.63 -13.88 -17.85
C LYS A 358 0.96 -12.39 -17.63
N ARG A 359 0.66 -11.81 -16.45
CA ARG A 359 1.07 -10.43 -16.12
C ARG A 359 2.57 -10.29 -15.91
N TYR A 360 3.27 -11.38 -15.63
CA TYR A 360 4.72 -11.41 -15.46
C TYR A 360 5.46 -11.82 -16.75
N ASP A 361 4.74 -12.23 -17.80
CA ASP A 361 5.34 -12.66 -19.06
C ASP A 361 6.03 -11.45 -19.72
N THR A 362 7.36 -11.45 -19.68
CA THR A 362 8.18 -10.36 -20.22
C THR A 362 9.51 -10.90 -20.73
N LEU A 363 10.03 -10.24 -21.76
CA LEU A 363 11.40 -10.40 -22.21
C LEU A 363 12.12 -9.05 -22.01
N VAL A 364 13.35 -9.07 -21.52
CA VAL A 364 14.20 -7.87 -21.48
C VAL A 364 15.44 -8.15 -22.30
N SER A 365 15.69 -7.35 -23.32
CA SER A 365 16.94 -7.42 -24.10
C SER A 365 17.94 -6.39 -23.56
N GLN A 366 19.22 -6.71 -23.63
CA GLN A 366 20.32 -5.81 -23.32
C GLN A 366 21.33 -5.81 -24.47
N ASP A 367 21.68 -4.62 -24.94
CA ASP A 367 22.72 -4.46 -25.96
C ASP A 367 24.14 -4.47 -25.37
N SER A 368 25.14 -4.33 -26.23
CA SER A 368 26.57 -4.32 -25.86
C SER A 368 26.97 -3.14 -24.96
N THR A 369 26.18 -2.07 -24.93
CA THR A 369 26.41 -0.90 -24.07
C THR A 369 25.81 -1.04 -22.68
N GLY A 370 25.00 -2.09 -22.47
CA GLY A 370 24.29 -2.34 -21.22
C GLY A 370 22.88 -1.78 -21.17
N HIS A 371 22.45 -1.03 -22.20
CA HIS A 371 21.12 -0.46 -22.28
C HIS A 371 20.06 -1.57 -22.46
N THR A 372 18.96 -1.46 -21.70
CA THR A 372 17.92 -2.48 -21.64
C THR A 372 16.61 -2.02 -22.27
N VAL A 373 15.90 -2.96 -22.92
CA VAL A 373 14.56 -2.73 -23.47
C VAL A 373 13.63 -3.83 -22.98
N ALA A 374 12.52 -3.43 -22.36
CA ALA A 374 11.49 -4.34 -21.91
C ALA A 374 10.43 -4.57 -22.99
N TRP A 375 10.11 -5.85 -23.22
CA TRP A 375 9.18 -6.33 -24.22
C TRP A 375 8.06 -7.11 -23.54
N ARG A 376 6.81 -6.72 -23.81
CA ARG A 376 5.68 -7.60 -23.49
C ARG A 376 5.79 -8.86 -24.32
N LEU A 377 5.61 -10.00 -23.67
CA LEU A 377 5.83 -11.31 -24.25
C LEU A 377 4.52 -12.09 -24.32
N GLU A 378 4.19 -12.60 -25.50
CA GLU A 378 3.15 -13.60 -25.71
C GLU A 378 3.76 -14.83 -26.38
N GLN A 379 3.79 -15.95 -25.65
CA GLN A 379 4.31 -17.21 -26.15
C GLN A 379 3.22 -18.03 -26.86
N THR A 380 3.55 -18.58 -28.02
CA THR A 380 2.70 -19.55 -28.76
C THR A 380 3.58 -20.68 -29.27
N GLY A 381 3.63 -21.80 -28.53
CA GLY A 381 4.54 -22.90 -28.82
C GLY A 381 6.00 -22.43 -28.75
N VAL A 382 6.71 -22.56 -29.88
CA VAL A 382 8.11 -22.13 -30.05
C VAL A 382 8.25 -20.66 -30.47
N GLU A 383 7.16 -19.95 -30.71
CA GLU A 383 7.19 -18.56 -31.14
C GLU A 383 6.97 -17.62 -29.95
N LEU A 384 7.79 -16.58 -29.86
CA LEU A 384 7.63 -15.48 -28.93
C LEU A 384 7.26 -14.22 -29.71
N ASN A 385 6.05 -13.71 -29.43
CA ASN A 385 5.57 -12.45 -29.98
C ASN A 385 5.88 -11.34 -28.97
N LEU A 386 6.66 -10.36 -29.42
CA LEU A 386 7.21 -9.32 -28.57
C LEU A 386 6.70 -7.95 -29.00
N ARG A 387 6.39 -7.12 -28.02
CA ARG A 387 5.98 -5.73 -28.24
C ARG A 387 6.70 -4.79 -27.28
N ALA A 388 7.49 -3.88 -27.82
CA ALA A 388 8.08 -2.81 -27.02
C ALA A 388 7.01 -1.76 -26.68
N GLY A 389 6.76 -1.54 -25.38
CA GLY A 389 5.81 -0.53 -24.91
C GLY A 389 4.38 -0.62 -25.48
N GLY A 390 3.61 0.48 -25.34
CA GLY A 390 2.21 0.55 -25.75
C GLY A 390 1.98 0.50 -27.26
N ASN A 391 2.80 1.16 -28.07
CA ASN A 391 2.70 1.24 -29.53
C ASN A 391 4.03 0.99 -30.27
N GLY A 392 5.03 0.43 -29.58
CA GLY A 392 6.35 0.24 -30.17
C GLY A 392 6.44 -0.98 -31.11
N PRO A 393 7.64 -1.25 -31.61
CA PRO A 393 7.87 -2.26 -32.64
C PRO A 393 7.45 -3.65 -32.17
N ARG A 394 6.92 -4.41 -33.13
CA ARG A 394 6.60 -5.83 -32.94
C ARG A 394 7.74 -6.65 -33.49
N VAL A 395 8.19 -7.59 -32.67
CA VAL A 395 9.25 -8.52 -33.05
C VAL A 395 8.70 -9.93 -32.84
N LYS A 396 8.90 -10.79 -33.82
CA LYS A 396 8.58 -12.20 -33.73
C LYS A 396 9.89 -12.98 -33.79
N ILE A 397 10.12 -13.80 -32.77
CA ILE A 397 11.27 -14.69 -32.72
C ILE A 397 10.80 -16.13 -32.51
N THR A 398 11.60 -17.07 -32.99
CA THR A 398 11.42 -18.50 -32.77
C THR A 398 12.52 -18.98 -31.84
N THR A 399 12.13 -19.75 -30.82
CA THR A 399 13.03 -20.34 -29.84
C THR A 399 13.15 -21.84 -30.07
N ASN A 400 14.37 -22.36 -30.07
CA ASN A 400 14.65 -23.79 -30.02
C ASN A 400 15.57 -24.08 -28.84
N GLN A 401 15.00 -24.60 -27.75
CA GLN A 401 15.74 -24.94 -26.55
C GLN A 401 16.28 -26.36 -26.67
N VAL A 402 17.60 -26.51 -26.72
CA VAL A 402 18.27 -27.82 -26.89
C VAL A 402 18.55 -28.47 -25.55
N SER A 403 18.84 -27.68 -24.52
CA SER A 403 19.02 -28.14 -23.15
C SER A 403 18.65 -27.04 -22.16
N HIS A 404 18.70 -27.35 -20.85
CA HIS A 404 18.47 -26.35 -19.81
C HIS A 404 19.38 -25.12 -19.97
N ASP A 405 20.61 -25.30 -20.45
CA ASP A 405 21.62 -24.23 -20.52
C ASP A 405 21.87 -23.69 -21.94
N LEU A 406 21.20 -24.24 -22.96
CA LEU A 406 21.45 -23.88 -24.36
C LEU A 406 20.15 -23.56 -25.12
N LEU A 407 20.08 -22.34 -25.64
CA LEU A 407 18.92 -21.80 -26.36
C LEU A 407 19.34 -21.21 -27.70
N TYR A 408 18.67 -21.60 -28.78
CA TYR A 408 18.80 -20.97 -30.08
C TYR A 408 17.61 -20.07 -30.34
N ILE A 409 17.87 -18.90 -30.90
CA ILE A 409 16.85 -17.91 -31.26
C ILE A 409 17.09 -17.49 -32.69
N SER A 410 16.02 -17.42 -33.47
CA SER A 410 16.04 -16.83 -34.80
C SER A 410 14.86 -15.88 -34.97
N GLY A 411 15.01 -14.87 -35.81
CA GLY A 411 13.93 -13.92 -36.06
C GLY A 411 14.37 -12.73 -36.90
N THR A 412 13.51 -11.72 -36.98
CA THR A 412 13.83 -10.46 -37.65
C THR A 412 13.73 -9.31 -36.66
N ILE A 413 14.84 -8.60 -36.45
CA ILE A 413 14.91 -7.42 -35.57
C ILE A 413 15.37 -6.23 -36.41
N GLY A 414 14.57 -5.17 -36.43
CA GLY A 414 14.91 -3.95 -37.18
C GLY A 414 15.15 -4.18 -38.68
N GLY A 415 14.46 -5.18 -39.27
CA GLY A 415 14.63 -5.56 -40.69
C GLY A 415 15.79 -6.52 -40.96
N ASN A 416 16.64 -6.82 -39.98
CA ASN A 416 17.75 -7.76 -40.12
C ASN A 416 17.35 -9.15 -39.63
N LYS A 417 17.70 -10.19 -40.38
CA LYS A 417 17.57 -11.58 -39.95
C LYS A 417 18.66 -11.87 -38.93
N ILE A 418 18.28 -12.31 -37.74
CA ILE A 418 19.20 -12.66 -36.66
C ILE A 418 19.12 -14.14 -36.32
N GLU A 419 20.26 -14.74 -35.99
CA GLU A 419 20.34 -16.07 -35.40
C GLU A 419 21.35 -16.03 -34.25
N GLY A 420 20.93 -16.46 -33.06
CA GLY A 420 21.75 -16.38 -31.86
C GLY A 420 21.74 -17.68 -31.08
N LYS A 421 22.91 -18.10 -30.62
CA LYS A 421 23.12 -19.21 -29.68
C LYS A 421 23.41 -18.63 -28.31
N TYR A 422 22.52 -18.88 -27.37
CA TYR A 422 22.55 -18.33 -26.04
C TYR A 422 22.87 -19.41 -25.00
N VAL A 423 23.68 -19.02 -24.02
CA VAL A 423 24.01 -19.84 -22.85
C VAL A 423 23.35 -19.23 -21.63
N ARG A 424 22.80 -20.07 -20.74
CA ARG A 424 22.20 -19.62 -19.48
C ARG A 424 23.26 -19.01 -18.58
N ARG A 425 22.96 -17.83 -18.02
CA ARG A 425 23.79 -17.19 -17.00
C ARG A 425 23.42 -17.75 -15.62
N ALA A 426 24.39 -18.37 -14.95
CA ALA A 426 24.24 -18.76 -13.55
C ALA A 426 24.12 -17.50 -12.67
N MET A 427 23.00 -17.36 -11.97
CA MET A 427 22.78 -16.29 -11.01
C MET A 427 23.18 -16.79 -9.63
N GLN A 428 24.41 -16.50 -9.19
CA GLN A 428 24.84 -16.78 -7.82
C GLN A 428 24.23 -15.73 -6.89
N ARG A 429 23.37 -16.16 -5.95
CA ARG A 429 22.94 -15.35 -4.82
C ARG A 429 23.49 -15.95 -3.54
N GLU A 430 24.22 -15.15 -2.78
CA GLU A 430 24.53 -15.51 -1.41
C GLU A 430 23.32 -15.21 -0.53
N ASN A 431 22.78 -16.25 0.12
CA ASN A 431 21.60 -16.14 0.99
C ASN A 431 21.93 -16.48 2.44
N SER A 432 23.15 -16.19 2.91
CA SER A 432 23.56 -16.50 4.29
C SER A 432 23.52 -15.26 5.17
N ILE A 433 22.85 -15.36 6.32
CA ILE A 433 23.01 -14.40 7.41
C ILE A 433 24.31 -14.76 8.13
N ARG A 434 25.29 -13.86 8.09
CA ARG A 434 26.57 -14.03 8.81
C ARG A 434 26.54 -13.16 10.06
N LEU A 435 26.86 -13.76 11.22
CA LEU A 435 27.01 -13.03 12.48
C LEU A 435 28.42 -12.45 12.66
N VAL A 436 29.41 -13.05 11.99
CA VAL A 436 30.81 -12.63 12.00
C VAL A 436 31.21 -12.27 10.57
N GLN A 437 31.76 -11.08 10.38
CA GLN A 437 32.30 -10.65 9.10
C GLN A 437 33.61 -11.40 8.83
N PRO A 438 33.85 -11.93 7.62
CA PRO A 438 35.12 -12.52 7.28
C PRO A 438 36.24 -11.47 7.35
N ASP A 439 37.43 -11.87 7.77
CA ASP A 439 38.62 -11.00 7.72
C ASP A 439 38.87 -10.54 6.27
N ALA A 440 39.25 -9.27 6.12
CA ALA A 440 39.41 -8.60 4.82
C ALA A 440 40.37 -9.31 3.84
N GLN A 441 41.18 -10.26 4.32
CA GLN A 441 42.11 -11.03 3.48
C GLN A 441 41.44 -12.11 2.63
N ASN A 442 40.19 -12.49 2.91
CA ASN A 442 39.47 -13.52 2.15
C ASN A 442 38.47 -12.98 1.11
N SER A 443 38.41 -11.67 0.87
CA SER A 443 37.44 -11.06 -0.06
C SER A 443 37.92 -10.95 -1.52
N SER A 444 38.97 -11.69 -1.90
CA SER A 444 39.56 -11.67 -3.26
C SER A 444 39.56 -13.06 -3.94
N ARG A 445 38.52 -13.86 -3.73
CA ARG A 445 38.30 -15.09 -4.51
C ARG A 445 36.94 -15.14 -5.12
#